data_AF-A0A972DWH4-F1
#
_entry.id   AF-A0A972DWH4-F1
#
_cell.length_a   1.000
_cell.length_b   1.000
_cell.length_c   1.000
_cell.angle_alpha   90.00
_cell.angle_beta   90.00
_cell.angle_gamma   90.00
#
_symmetry.space_group_name_H-M   'P 1'
#
loop_
_entity.id
_entity.type
_entity.pdbx_description
1 polymer ?
#
loop_
_entity_poly.entity_id
_entity_poly.type
_entity_poly.pdbx_seq_one_letter_code
_entity_poly.pdbx_strand_id
1 'polypeptide(L)'
;MGRLAWTPGWEKESEAMGARERNERERAFTLIELLVVISVIALLMAILIPALHRARNQARTVACQSNLRQWAMTLAAYTQDYEGRFPSLSGRGPLWLLRGTFIGAMAPDADHAALHGFHTRRLALCPMASRPRPVDPNGGGGSFTTTSSGPRVSWRITGRHGTSTNAWEILTPEPRFLGSYGYNGTLFMGFRIEVPTPYLNTFTLREHASIPVLLDATQPVGYIDRAYSIGARARGDGRTLGLSPGLGQFLMDRHGRATNGMFLDWSVRSVGLKELCTLKWASDFDRANPWTKAGGVQPDDWPRWMRNCKDY
;
A
#
# COMPACT_ATOMS: atom_id res chain seq x y z
N MET A 1 71.31 28.78 -2.69
CA MET A 1 70.30 27.71 -2.59
C MET A 1 70.70 26.77 -1.47
N GLY A 2 70.19 26.97 -0.25
CA GLY A 2 70.41 26.08 0.88
C GLY A 2 69.05 25.67 1.45
N ARG A 3 68.73 24.38 1.40
CA ARG A 3 67.47 23.82 1.93
C ARG A 3 67.62 23.60 3.44
N LEU A 4 66.80 24.30 4.22
CA LEU A 4 66.54 23.97 5.63
C LEU A 4 65.66 22.71 5.67
N ALA A 5 66.17 21.63 6.24
CA ALA A 5 65.39 20.43 6.53
C ALA A 5 64.66 20.62 7.87
N TRP A 6 63.34 20.61 7.83
CA TRP A 6 62.46 20.68 9.00
C TRP A 6 62.23 19.23 9.48
N THR A 7 62.73 18.87 10.67
CA THR A 7 62.39 17.59 11.32
C THR A 7 61.21 17.81 12.28
N PRO A 8 60.13 17.04 12.19
CA PRO A 8 58.97 17.23 13.06
C PRO A 8 59.23 16.68 14.47
N GLY A 9 58.95 17.51 15.50
CA GLY A 9 59.31 17.28 16.91
C GLY A 9 58.51 16.21 17.67
N TRP A 10 57.73 15.35 17.00
CA TRP A 10 56.99 14.26 17.66
C TRP A 10 57.86 13.06 18.02
N GLU A 11 59.09 12.99 17.50
CA GLU A 11 60.02 11.89 17.75
C GLU A 11 60.63 11.91 19.17
N LYS A 12 60.52 13.05 19.89
CA LYS A 12 61.05 13.19 21.26
C LYS A 12 60.05 12.88 22.37
N GLU A 13 58.76 12.73 22.08
CA GLU A 13 57.73 12.45 23.09
C GLU A 13 57.50 10.95 23.33
N SER A 14 58.05 10.07 22.48
CA SER A 14 57.87 8.62 22.59
C SER A 14 58.69 7.97 23.71
N GLU A 15 59.75 8.62 24.20
CA GLU A 15 60.67 8.02 25.20
C GLU A 15 60.29 8.33 26.67
N ALA A 16 59.37 9.25 26.93
CA ALA A 16 59.05 9.70 28.29
C ALA A 16 57.78 9.06 28.91
N MET A 17 57.10 8.14 28.22
CA MET A 17 55.88 7.46 28.72
C MET A 17 56.13 6.01 29.13
N GLY A 18 57.28 5.74 29.74
CA GLY A 18 57.53 4.50 30.49
C GLY A 18 57.16 4.67 31.96
N ALA A 19 56.37 3.73 32.48
CA ALA A 19 56.08 3.50 33.91
C ALA A 19 55.06 4.41 34.61
N ARG A 20 53.77 4.17 34.32
CA ARG A 20 52.75 4.15 35.38
C ARG A 20 52.41 2.69 35.67
N GLU A 21 52.87 2.17 36.81
CA GLU A 21 52.38 0.92 37.37
C GLU A 21 50.89 1.09 37.72
N ARG A 22 50.01 0.59 36.86
CA ARG A 22 48.62 0.33 37.24
C ARG A 22 48.58 -1.02 37.94
N ASN A 23 48.63 -1.00 39.26
CA ASN A 23 48.21 -2.11 40.11
C ASN A 23 46.68 -2.15 40.13
N GLU A 24 46.09 -2.52 38.99
CA GLU A 24 44.74 -3.06 38.96
C GLU A 24 44.92 -4.54 38.67
N ARG A 25 44.37 -5.39 39.54
CA ARG A 25 44.23 -6.83 39.28
C ARG A 25 43.29 -6.98 38.09
N GLU A 26 43.79 -6.73 36.88
CA GLU A 26 43.06 -6.94 35.64
C GLU A 26 42.81 -8.43 35.54
N ARG A 27 41.58 -8.84 35.82
CA ARG A 27 41.10 -10.21 35.59
C ARG A 27 41.18 -10.44 34.08
N ALA A 28 42.22 -11.14 33.64
CA ALA A 28 42.32 -11.60 32.26
C ALA A 28 41.15 -12.56 31.99
N PHE A 29 40.23 -12.15 31.12
CA PHE A 29 39.11 -13.00 30.68
C PHE A 29 39.66 -14.22 29.94
N THR A 30 39.17 -15.40 30.30
CA THR A 30 39.51 -16.61 29.56
C THR A 30 38.74 -16.65 28.24
N LEU A 31 39.36 -17.23 27.21
CA LEU A 31 38.72 -17.44 25.90
C LEU A 31 37.42 -18.25 26.03
N ILE A 32 37.36 -19.15 27.00
CA ILE A 32 36.18 -19.98 27.29
C ILE A 32 35.02 -19.13 27.84
N GLU A 33 35.27 -18.20 28.77
CA GLU A 33 34.23 -17.31 29.31
C GLU A 33 33.59 -16.46 28.22
N LEU A 34 34.41 -15.89 27.33
CA LEU A 34 33.91 -15.11 26.20
C LEU A 34 33.08 -15.98 25.24
N LEU A 35 33.54 -17.21 24.96
CA LEU A 35 32.86 -18.14 24.07
C LEU A 35 31.49 -18.58 24.61
N VAL A 36 31.39 -18.85 25.91
CA VAL A 36 30.12 -19.20 26.55
C VAL A 36 29.14 -18.02 26.46
N VAL A 37 29.59 -16.79 26.72
CA VAL A 37 28.71 -15.61 26.66
C VAL A 37 28.16 -15.39 25.25
N ILE A 38 29.01 -15.41 24.22
CA ILE A 38 28.53 -15.22 22.84
C ILE A 38 27.60 -16.35 22.41
N SER A 39 27.84 -17.60 22.85
CA SER A 39 26.98 -18.74 22.53
C SER A 39 25.58 -18.59 23.14
N VAL A 40 25.48 -18.13 24.38
CA VAL A 40 24.20 -17.85 25.04
C VAL A 40 23.49 -16.68 24.36
N ILE A 41 24.20 -15.59 24.03
CA ILE A 41 23.62 -14.45 23.30
C ILE A 41 23.09 -14.91 21.92
N ALA A 42 23.85 -15.71 21.19
CA ALA A 42 23.45 -16.23 19.89
C ALA A 42 22.19 -17.10 19.99
N LEU A 43 22.10 -17.98 21.00
CA LEU A 43 20.91 -18.79 21.27
C LEU A 43 19.68 -17.93 21.58
N LEU A 44 19.84 -16.91 22.45
CA LEU A 44 18.75 -15.99 22.78
C LEU A 44 18.28 -15.18 21.57
N MET A 45 19.22 -14.66 20.76
CA MET A 45 18.90 -13.93 19.53
C MET A 45 18.18 -14.80 18.50
N ALA A 46 18.56 -16.08 18.37
CA ALA A 46 17.91 -17.02 17.45
C ALA A 46 16.41 -17.19 17.74
N ILE A 47 16.00 -17.12 19.02
CA ILE A 47 14.59 -17.21 19.43
C ILE A 47 13.90 -15.84 19.37
N LEU A 48 14.62 -14.76 19.72
CA LEU A 48 14.05 -13.42 19.83
C LEU A 48 13.78 -12.76 18.47
N ILE A 49 14.65 -12.94 17.47
CA ILE A 49 14.51 -12.27 16.16
C ILE A 49 13.21 -12.67 15.45
N PRO A 50 12.85 -13.97 15.34
CA PRO A 50 11.58 -14.38 14.72
C PRO A 50 10.36 -13.83 15.46
N ALA A 51 10.39 -13.82 16.79
CA ALA A 51 9.30 -13.30 17.63
C ALA A 51 9.11 -11.79 17.41
N LEU A 52 10.20 -11.02 17.40
CA LEU A 52 10.18 -9.59 17.16
C LEU A 52 9.66 -9.25 15.76
N HIS A 53 10.05 -10.04 14.74
CA HIS A 53 9.56 -9.84 13.37
C HIS A 53 8.03 -10.04 13.29
N ARG A 54 7.50 -11.08 13.94
CA ARG A 54 6.04 -11.33 14.01
C ARG A 54 5.32 -10.17 14.73
N ALA A 55 5.82 -9.74 15.89
CA ALA A 55 5.24 -8.63 16.65
C ALA A 55 5.21 -7.32 15.83
N ARG A 56 6.31 -7.00 15.13
CA ARG A 56 6.38 -5.81 14.25
C ARG A 56 5.39 -5.89 13.09
N ASN A 57 5.22 -7.05 12.49
CA ASN A 57 4.25 -7.22 11.39
C ASN A 57 2.81 -7.08 11.90
N GLN A 58 2.48 -7.63 13.07
CA GLN A 58 1.18 -7.44 13.69
C GLN A 58 0.92 -5.96 14.00
N ALA A 59 1.91 -5.24 14.56
CA ALA A 59 1.80 -3.80 14.80
C ALA A 59 1.55 -3.01 13.51
N ARG A 60 2.24 -3.35 12.42
CA ARG A 60 2.02 -2.73 11.10
C ARG A 60 0.63 -3.02 10.54
N THR A 61 0.09 -4.23 10.75
CA THR A 61 -1.28 -4.58 10.39
C THR A 61 -2.30 -3.74 11.17
N VAL A 62 -2.13 -3.59 12.48
CA VAL A 62 -3.01 -2.74 13.31
C VAL A 62 -2.93 -1.28 12.87
N ALA A 63 -1.72 -0.77 12.59
CA ALA A 63 -1.53 0.59 12.09
C ALA A 63 -2.19 0.80 10.71
N CYS A 64 -2.13 -0.20 9.81
CA CYS A 64 -2.86 -0.19 8.54
C CYS A 64 -4.38 -0.05 8.77
N GLN A 65 -4.96 -0.82 9.68
CA GLN A 65 -6.38 -0.71 10.02
C GLN A 65 -6.72 0.65 10.63
N SER A 66 -5.83 1.23 11.45
CA SER A 66 -6.02 2.59 11.99
C SER A 66 -6.06 3.65 10.87
N ASN A 67 -5.19 3.54 9.87
CA ASN A 67 -5.22 4.41 8.70
C ASN A 67 -6.54 4.27 7.92
N LEU A 68 -7.02 3.02 7.71
CA LEU A 68 -8.31 2.80 7.06
C LEU A 68 -9.49 3.34 7.88
N ARG A 69 -9.45 3.29 9.22
CA ARG A 69 -10.51 3.89 10.06
C ARG A 69 -10.53 5.40 9.95
N GLN A 70 -9.37 6.04 9.85
CA GLN A 70 -9.28 7.48 9.59
C GLN A 70 -9.88 7.85 8.22
N TRP A 71 -9.65 7.04 7.17
CA TRP A 71 -10.36 7.19 5.90
C TRP A 71 -11.87 6.99 6.04
N ALA A 72 -12.29 5.99 6.81
CA ALA A 72 -13.70 5.69 7.03
C ALA A 72 -14.42 6.86 7.69
N MET A 73 -13.83 7.45 8.74
CA MET A 73 -14.39 8.65 9.38
C MET A 73 -14.49 9.84 8.41
N THR A 74 -13.47 10.02 7.55
CA THR A 74 -13.46 11.11 6.57
C THR A 74 -14.59 10.96 5.56
N LEU A 75 -14.78 9.76 5.02
CA LEU A 75 -15.81 9.48 4.02
C LEU A 75 -17.20 9.40 4.64
N ALA A 76 -17.32 8.89 5.87
CA ALA A 76 -18.58 8.90 6.62
C ALA A 76 -19.06 10.34 6.83
N ALA A 77 -18.19 11.23 7.32
CA ALA A 77 -18.52 12.64 7.48
C ALA A 77 -18.92 13.30 6.15
N TYR A 78 -18.14 13.08 5.09
CA TYR A 78 -18.46 13.62 3.77
C TYR A 78 -19.81 13.13 3.24
N THR A 79 -20.06 11.82 3.28
CA THR A 79 -21.31 11.26 2.76
C THR A 79 -22.50 11.69 3.61
N GLN A 80 -22.34 11.91 4.92
CA GLN A 80 -23.39 12.48 5.76
C GLN A 80 -23.76 13.90 5.33
N ASP A 81 -22.77 14.75 5.05
CA ASP A 81 -22.99 16.14 4.64
C ASP A 81 -23.53 16.26 3.20
N TYR A 82 -23.25 15.26 2.34
CA TYR A 82 -23.61 15.26 0.92
C TYR A 82 -24.70 14.21 0.58
N GLU A 83 -25.66 13.96 1.46
CA GLU A 83 -26.85 13.11 1.21
C GLU A 83 -26.52 11.68 0.73
N GLY A 84 -25.49 11.07 1.31
CA GLY A 84 -25.06 9.72 0.97
C GLY A 84 -24.31 9.64 -0.36
N ARG A 85 -23.88 10.77 -0.94
CA ARG A 85 -23.16 10.77 -2.22
C ARG A 85 -21.67 10.68 -1.99
N PHE A 86 -21.01 9.81 -2.76
CA PHE A 86 -19.57 9.82 -2.81
C PHE A 86 -19.04 11.11 -3.44
N PRO A 87 -17.83 11.54 -3.03
CA PRO A 87 -17.08 12.64 -3.62
C PRO A 87 -16.78 12.40 -5.11
N SER A 88 -17.74 12.73 -5.97
CA SER A 88 -17.63 12.64 -7.42
C SER A 88 -17.42 14.03 -8.00
N LEU A 89 -16.16 14.38 -8.25
CA LEU A 89 -15.83 15.52 -9.09
C LEU A 89 -15.98 15.07 -10.54
N SER A 90 -16.76 15.81 -11.32
CA SER A 90 -17.07 15.59 -12.73
C SER A 90 -15.85 15.09 -13.51
N GLY A 91 -15.79 13.77 -13.73
CA GLY A 91 -14.72 13.11 -14.46
C GLY A 91 -13.38 12.95 -13.73
N ARG A 92 -13.16 13.42 -12.50
CA ARG A 92 -11.87 13.31 -11.76
C ARG A 92 -11.72 12.05 -10.90
N GLY A 93 -12.77 11.25 -10.76
CA GLY A 93 -12.80 10.03 -9.93
C GLY A 93 -12.46 10.31 -8.45
N PRO A 94 -12.23 9.30 -7.61
CA PRO A 94 -11.91 9.50 -6.19
C PRO A 94 -10.47 9.94 -5.93
N LEU A 95 -9.68 10.14 -6.97
CA LEU A 95 -8.24 10.41 -6.86
C LEU A 95 -7.92 11.69 -6.12
N TRP A 96 -8.82 12.67 -6.21
CA TRP A 96 -8.67 13.93 -5.50
C TRP A 96 -8.72 13.73 -3.97
N LEU A 97 -9.38 12.69 -3.48
CA LEU A 97 -9.36 12.39 -2.04
C LEU A 97 -7.99 11.92 -1.57
N LEU A 98 -7.23 11.26 -2.44
CA LEU A 98 -5.92 10.74 -2.06
C LEU A 98 -4.87 11.83 -2.07
N ARG A 99 -4.88 12.75 -3.04
CA ARG A 99 -3.77 13.70 -3.22
C ARG A 99 -4.19 15.15 -3.41
N GLY A 100 -5.49 15.48 -3.42
CA GLY A 100 -5.99 16.79 -3.81
C GLY A 100 -6.31 16.90 -5.30
N THR A 101 -6.91 18.03 -5.68
CA THR A 101 -7.27 18.34 -7.07
C THR A 101 -6.55 19.59 -7.57
N PHE A 102 -6.40 19.69 -8.88
CA PHE A 102 -6.17 20.98 -9.55
C PHE A 102 -7.52 21.69 -9.64
N ILE A 103 -7.57 22.96 -9.23
CA ILE A 103 -8.75 23.79 -9.39
C ILE A 103 -8.83 24.22 -10.87
N GLY A 104 -9.96 23.95 -11.52
CA GLY A 104 -10.15 24.28 -12.94
C GLY A 104 -10.19 25.80 -13.20
N ALA A 105 -10.06 26.17 -14.48
CA ALA A 105 -9.95 27.54 -15.01
C ALA A 105 -11.09 28.54 -14.65
N MET A 106 -12.07 28.13 -13.84
CA MET A 106 -13.26 28.93 -13.51
C MET A 106 -13.18 29.63 -12.14
N ALA A 107 -12.13 29.37 -11.36
CA ALA A 107 -11.88 30.08 -10.10
C ALA A 107 -10.89 31.23 -10.38
N PRO A 108 -11.32 32.51 -10.34
CA PRO A 108 -10.51 33.64 -10.81
C PRO A 108 -9.19 33.84 -10.04
N ASP A 109 -9.09 33.32 -8.82
CA ASP A 109 -7.93 33.50 -7.93
C ASP A 109 -7.17 32.19 -7.65
N ALA A 110 -7.53 31.08 -8.31
CA ALA A 110 -6.85 29.81 -8.07
C ALA A 110 -5.56 29.73 -8.91
N ASP A 111 -4.45 29.39 -8.26
CA ASP A 111 -3.27 28.94 -8.99
C ASP A 111 -3.59 27.59 -9.65
N HIS A 112 -3.93 27.66 -10.94
CA HIS A 112 -4.28 26.49 -11.75
C HIS A 112 -3.13 25.48 -11.90
N ALA A 113 -1.89 25.88 -11.56
CA ALA A 113 -0.72 25.01 -11.51
C ALA A 113 -0.49 24.41 -10.11
N ALA A 114 -1.08 24.97 -9.05
CA ALA A 114 -0.95 24.47 -7.70
C ALA A 114 -1.91 23.30 -7.43
N LEU A 115 -1.37 22.25 -6.82
CA LEU A 115 -2.17 21.18 -6.23
C LEU A 115 -2.79 21.70 -4.93
N HIS A 116 -4.10 21.95 -4.93
CA HIS A 116 -4.86 22.27 -3.72
C HIS A 116 -5.15 20.98 -2.95
N GLY A 117 -4.11 20.45 -2.31
CA GLY A 117 -4.14 19.18 -1.59
C GLY A 117 -4.22 19.35 -0.09
N PHE A 118 -4.66 18.27 0.57
CA PHE A 118 -4.55 18.08 2.01
C PHE A 118 -3.53 16.98 2.30
N HIS A 119 -2.91 17.01 3.47
CA HIS A 119 -1.80 16.12 3.80
C HIS A 119 -2.26 14.70 4.16
N THR A 120 -2.36 13.84 3.14
CA THR A 120 -2.78 12.42 3.28
C THR A 120 -1.60 11.43 3.21
N ARG A 121 -0.37 11.88 2.95
CA ARG A 121 0.74 11.01 2.52
C ARG A 121 1.01 9.83 3.47
N ARG A 122 0.85 10.03 4.79
CA ARG A 122 0.99 8.94 5.78
C ARG A 122 -0.25 8.06 5.88
N LEU A 123 -1.42 8.65 5.64
CA LEU A 123 -2.72 8.00 5.71
C LEU A 123 -3.00 7.13 4.48
N ALA A 124 -2.47 7.50 3.31
CA ALA A 124 -2.62 6.77 2.06
C ALA A 124 -1.69 5.54 1.95
N LEU A 125 -0.77 5.37 2.90
CA LEU A 125 0.23 4.31 2.90
C LEU A 125 -0.09 3.24 3.93
N CYS A 126 0.02 1.99 3.50
CA CYS A 126 0.09 0.85 4.40
C CYS A 126 1.52 0.77 4.97
N PRO A 127 1.71 0.63 6.30
CA PRO A 127 3.04 0.46 6.90
C PRO A 127 3.83 -0.76 6.41
N MET A 128 3.16 -1.75 5.81
CA MET A 128 3.78 -2.91 5.14
C MET A 128 4.33 -2.57 3.75
N ALA A 129 3.83 -1.52 3.10
CA ALA A 129 4.15 -1.13 1.73
C ALA A 129 4.41 0.38 1.65
N SER A 130 5.42 0.88 2.35
CA SER A 130 5.72 2.32 2.47
C SER A 130 6.67 2.86 1.41
N ARG A 131 7.29 1.99 0.62
CA ARG A 131 8.31 2.36 -0.37
C ARG A 131 7.78 2.13 -1.79
N PRO A 132 8.08 3.04 -2.74
CA PRO A 132 7.80 2.77 -4.14
C PRO A 132 8.57 1.55 -4.62
N ARG A 133 8.09 0.96 -5.71
CA ARG A 133 8.83 -0.07 -6.43
C ARG A 133 10.14 0.52 -6.98
N PRO A 134 11.28 -0.19 -6.86
CA PRO A 134 12.51 0.22 -7.53
C PRO A 134 12.28 0.40 -9.04
N VAL A 135 12.92 1.40 -9.62
CA VAL A 135 12.88 1.60 -11.07
C VAL A 135 13.66 0.48 -11.71
N ASP A 136 13.00 -0.35 -12.51
CA ASP A 136 13.68 -1.35 -13.32
C ASP A 136 14.18 -0.66 -14.60
N PRO A 137 15.50 -0.59 -14.84
CA PRO A 137 16.07 0.02 -16.05
C PRO A 137 15.65 -0.70 -17.34
N ASN A 138 15.20 -1.96 -17.25
CA ASN A 138 14.72 -2.73 -18.39
C ASN A 138 13.20 -2.58 -18.64
N GLY A 139 12.55 -1.60 -17.99
CA GLY A 139 11.11 -1.38 -18.14
C GLY A 139 10.24 -2.46 -17.49
N GLY A 140 10.82 -3.32 -16.65
CA GLY A 140 10.07 -4.34 -15.93
C GLY A 140 9.09 -3.70 -14.95
N GLY A 141 7.80 -3.99 -15.15
CA GLY A 141 6.69 -3.76 -14.23
C GLY A 141 5.74 -2.64 -14.64
N GLY A 142 4.45 -2.94 -14.57
CA GLY A 142 3.42 -2.18 -15.26
C GLY A 142 3.23 -0.75 -14.75
N SER A 143 2.67 0.06 -15.63
CA SER A 143 2.22 1.42 -15.38
C SER A 143 0.70 1.52 -15.52
N PHE A 144 0.10 2.47 -14.81
CA PHE A 144 -1.29 2.84 -15.02
C PHE A 144 -1.35 4.25 -15.59
N THR A 145 -2.36 4.47 -16.44
CA THR A 145 -2.74 5.79 -16.93
C THR A 145 -4.24 5.92 -16.76
N THR A 146 -4.68 7.01 -16.14
CA THR A 146 -6.08 7.36 -16.04
C THR A 146 -6.25 8.78 -16.58
N THR A 147 -7.25 8.95 -17.44
CA THR A 147 -7.51 10.19 -18.15
C THR A 147 -8.98 10.49 -18.11
N SER A 148 -9.32 11.76 -18.02
CA SER A 148 -10.66 12.24 -18.33
C SER A 148 -10.55 13.35 -19.35
N SER A 149 -11.41 13.29 -20.36
CA SER A 149 -11.56 14.31 -21.38
C SER A 149 -13.02 14.77 -21.35
N GLY A 150 -13.24 15.99 -20.87
CA GLY A 150 -14.54 16.63 -20.88
C GLY A 150 -14.43 18.08 -21.36
N PRO A 151 -15.54 18.69 -21.83
CA PRO A 151 -15.53 20.04 -22.40
C PRO A 151 -15.10 21.13 -21.42
N ARG A 152 -15.18 20.87 -20.09
CA ARG A 152 -14.80 21.83 -19.04
C ARG A 152 -13.47 21.51 -18.36
N VAL A 153 -13.07 20.24 -18.37
CA VAL A 153 -11.89 19.76 -17.65
C VAL A 153 -11.33 18.56 -18.41
N SER A 154 -10.05 18.63 -18.74
CA SER A 154 -9.26 17.48 -19.18
C SER A 154 -8.08 17.27 -18.25
N TRP A 155 -7.80 16.02 -17.88
CA TRP A 155 -6.66 15.67 -17.04
C TRP A 155 -6.11 14.30 -17.38
N ARG A 156 -4.83 14.10 -17.09
CA ARG A 156 -4.12 12.83 -17.27
C ARG A 156 -3.26 12.56 -16.04
N ILE A 157 -3.41 11.37 -15.48
CA ILE A 157 -2.58 10.88 -14.38
C ILE A 157 -1.86 9.63 -14.88
N THR A 158 -0.54 9.61 -14.70
CA THR A 158 0.28 8.43 -15.00
C THR A 158 1.06 8.01 -13.77
N GLY A 159 1.24 6.69 -13.62
CA GLY A 159 1.90 6.13 -12.45
C GLY A 159 2.40 4.71 -12.65
N ARG A 160 2.99 4.17 -11.60
CA ARG A 160 3.54 2.81 -11.56
C ARG A 160 2.75 1.95 -10.59
N HIS A 161 2.49 0.72 -11.00
CA HIS A 161 1.82 -0.24 -10.14
C HIS A 161 2.64 -0.58 -8.90
N GLY A 162 1.94 -0.77 -7.80
CA GLY A 162 2.45 -1.31 -6.55
C GLY A 162 2.42 -2.84 -6.56
N THR A 163 2.92 -3.42 -5.48
CA THR A 163 2.96 -4.86 -5.25
C THR A 163 2.44 -5.18 -3.84
N SER A 164 2.56 -6.45 -3.42
CA SER A 164 2.34 -6.84 -2.02
C SER A 164 3.25 -6.08 -1.05
N THR A 165 4.47 -5.73 -1.46
CA THR A 165 5.49 -5.12 -0.58
C THR A 165 5.82 -3.67 -0.92
N ASN A 166 5.40 -3.18 -2.09
CA ASN A 166 5.68 -1.82 -2.56
C ASN A 166 4.39 -1.02 -2.79
N ALA A 167 4.45 0.26 -2.43
CA ALA A 167 3.43 1.24 -2.78
C ALA A 167 3.35 1.43 -4.29
N TRP A 168 2.15 1.71 -4.79
CA TRP A 168 1.97 2.31 -6.10
C TRP A 168 2.35 3.79 -6.04
N GLU A 169 2.66 4.36 -7.20
CA GLU A 169 3.13 5.74 -7.30
C GLU A 169 2.46 6.48 -8.45
N ILE A 170 1.92 7.66 -8.19
CA ILE A 170 1.56 8.64 -9.22
C ILE A 170 2.81 9.47 -9.52
N LEU A 171 3.21 9.46 -10.80
CA LEU A 171 4.37 10.19 -11.30
C LEU A 171 3.96 11.56 -11.85
N THR A 172 2.91 11.58 -12.65
CA THR A 172 2.39 12.81 -13.24
C THR A 172 0.89 12.94 -13.00
N PRO A 173 0.38 14.18 -12.85
CA PRO A 173 1.15 15.42 -12.72
C PRO A 173 1.87 15.49 -11.37
N GLU A 174 2.96 16.25 -11.31
CA GLU A 174 3.66 16.51 -10.05
C GLU A 174 2.76 17.24 -9.03
N PRO A 175 3.08 17.21 -7.73
CA PRO A 175 4.11 16.39 -7.09
C PRO A 175 3.82 14.89 -7.14
N ARG A 176 4.87 14.08 -7.07
CA ARG A 176 4.74 12.61 -6.98
C ARG A 176 3.99 12.22 -5.72
N PHE A 177 3.09 11.24 -5.85
CA PHE A 177 2.28 10.76 -4.73
C PHE A 177 2.41 9.25 -4.57
N LEU A 178 2.60 8.80 -3.34
CA LEU A 178 2.69 7.39 -3.00
C LEU A 178 1.43 6.97 -2.25
N GLY A 179 0.88 5.83 -2.63
CA GLY A 179 -0.19 5.19 -1.89
C GLY A 179 -0.10 3.68 -1.96
N SER A 180 -0.71 3.03 -0.99
CA SER A 180 -0.82 1.57 -0.96
C SER A 180 -2.28 1.14 -1.09
N TYR A 181 -3.23 2.01 -0.73
CA TYR A 181 -4.66 1.73 -0.85
C TYR A 181 -5.20 2.13 -2.22
N GLY A 182 -6.27 1.49 -2.68
CA GLY A 182 -6.98 1.86 -3.90
C GLY A 182 -8.48 1.80 -3.71
N TYR A 183 -9.17 2.73 -4.35
CA TYR A 183 -10.62 2.80 -4.32
C TYR A 183 -11.24 1.77 -5.24
N ASN A 184 -12.36 1.21 -4.81
CA ASN A 184 -13.30 0.53 -5.70
C ASN A 184 -13.97 1.58 -6.60
N GLY A 185 -13.53 1.65 -7.86
CA GLY A 185 -13.94 2.66 -8.83
C GLY A 185 -15.42 2.57 -9.23
N THR A 186 -16.06 1.41 -9.07
CA THR A 186 -17.47 1.22 -9.42
C THR A 186 -18.42 2.07 -8.55
N LEU A 187 -18.03 2.35 -7.30
CA LEU A 187 -18.76 3.22 -6.37
C LEU A 187 -18.89 4.65 -6.88
N PHE A 188 -17.84 5.15 -7.54
CA PHE A 188 -17.76 6.54 -8.01
C PHE A 188 -18.42 6.73 -9.38
N MET A 189 -18.87 5.64 -10.00
CA MET A 189 -19.61 5.63 -11.26
C MET A 189 -21.11 5.34 -11.07
N GLY A 190 -21.61 5.35 -9.82
CA GLY A 190 -23.03 5.14 -9.55
C GLY A 190 -23.44 3.68 -9.39
N PHE A 191 -22.50 2.72 -9.43
CA PHE A 191 -22.77 1.31 -9.79
C PHE A 191 -23.50 1.17 -11.15
N ARG A 192 -23.49 -0.03 -11.73
CA ARG A 192 -24.31 -0.34 -12.91
C ARG A 192 -25.75 -0.60 -12.45
N ILE A 193 -26.42 0.44 -11.96
CA ILE A 193 -27.83 0.34 -11.53
C ILE A 193 -28.70 0.45 -12.79
N GLU A 194 -29.79 -0.32 -12.88
CA GLU A 194 -30.75 -0.29 -14.01
C GLU A 194 -31.38 1.11 -14.21
N VAL A 195 -31.34 1.96 -13.19
CA VAL A 195 -31.75 3.36 -13.27
C VAL A 195 -30.50 4.23 -13.37
N PRO A 196 -30.33 5.05 -14.42
CA PRO A 196 -29.17 5.91 -14.60
C PRO A 196 -29.25 7.10 -13.63
N THR A 197 -28.94 6.86 -12.36
CA THR A 197 -28.68 7.94 -11.41
C THR A 197 -27.22 8.36 -11.57
N PRO A 198 -26.92 9.65 -11.80
CA PRO A 198 -25.54 10.12 -12.00
C PRO A 198 -24.65 9.94 -10.75
N TYR A 199 -25.24 9.61 -9.60
CA TYR A 199 -24.55 9.43 -8.33
C TYR A 199 -25.15 8.25 -7.54
N LEU A 200 -24.27 7.49 -6.90
CA LEU A 200 -24.64 6.45 -5.96
C LEU A 200 -25.08 7.08 -4.63
N ASN A 201 -26.31 6.79 -4.17
CA ASN A 201 -26.74 7.15 -2.81
C ASN A 201 -26.53 5.95 -1.87
N THR A 202 -25.60 6.09 -0.93
CA THR A 202 -25.20 5.04 0.01
C THR A 202 -26.33 4.63 0.94
N PHE A 203 -27.22 5.55 1.32
CA PHE A 203 -28.33 5.28 2.24
C PHE A 203 -29.39 4.35 1.64
N THR A 204 -29.55 4.38 0.32
CA THR A 204 -30.56 3.57 -0.39
C THR A 204 -30.07 2.17 -0.78
N LEU A 205 -28.78 1.88 -0.61
CA LEU A 205 -28.20 0.62 -1.05
C LEU A 205 -28.48 -0.52 -0.08
N ARG A 206 -29.13 -1.56 -0.59
CA ARG A 206 -29.28 -2.83 0.13
C ARG A 206 -27.94 -3.56 0.19
N GLU A 207 -27.65 -4.13 1.37
CA GLU A 207 -26.42 -4.90 1.66
C GLU A 207 -25.12 -4.08 1.51
N HIS A 208 -25.20 -2.76 1.68
CA HIS A 208 -24.06 -1.86 1.55
C HIS A 208 -22.89 -2.29 2.44
N ALA A 209 -23.13 -2.79 3.66
CA ALA A 209 -22.09 -3.24 4.59
C ALA A 209 -21.08 -4.26 4.01
N SER A 210 -21.46 -5.04 2.99
CA SER A 210 -20.57 -6.02 2.36
C SER A 210 -19.70 -5.46 1.22
N ILE A 211 -19.94 -4.22 0.81
CA ILE A 211 -19.32 -3.62 -0.38
C ILE A 211 -17.97 -2.99 0.00
N PRO A 212 -16.87 -3.42 -0.63
CA PRO A 212 -15.56 -2.82 -0.41
C PRO A 212 -15.47 -1.41 -1.01
N VAL A 213 -14.90 -0.47 -0.24
CA VAL A 213 -14.70 0.93 -0.66
C VAL A 213 -13.23 1.23 -0.93
N LEU A 214 -12.36 0.93 0.04
CA LEU A 214 -10.94 1.22 -0.03
C LEU A 214 -10.16 0.04 0.55
N LEU A 215 -9.25 -0.54 -0.22
CA LEU A 215 -8.47 -1.72 0.17
C LEU A 215 -7.02 -1.58 -0.26
N ASP A 216 -6.13 -2.45 0.22
CA ASP A 216 -4.82 -2.58 -0.39
C ASP A 216 -4.94 -2.88 -1.89
N ALA A 217 -4.25 -2.09 -2.71
CA ALA A 217 -4.35 -2.17 -4.17
C ALA A 217 -3.00 -1.96 -4.86
N THR A 218 -2.91 -2.35 -6.12
CA THR A 218 -1.73 -2.14 -6.98
C THR A 218 -1.77 -0.79 -7.69
N GLN A 219 -2.86 -0.04 -7.52
CA GLN A 219 -3.09 1.25 -8.16
C GLN A 219 -4.15 2.04 -7.36
N PRO A 220 -4.26 3.36 -7.56
CA PRO A 220 -5.12 4.20 -6.72
C PRO A 220 -6.63 3.98 -6.93
N VAL A 221 -7.04 3.48 -8.10
CA VAL A 221 -8.44 3.15 -8.41
C VAL A 221 -8.46 1.87 -9.20
N GLY A 222 -9.23 0.88 -8.74
CA GLY A 222 -9.44 -0.37 -9.45
C GLY A 222 -10.88 -0.55 -9.90
N TYR A 223 -11.06 -1.26 -11.00
CA TYR A 223 -12.37 -1.57 -11.58
C TYR A 223 -12.48 -3.07 -11.75
N ILE A 224 -13.63 -3.62 -11.35
CA ILE A 224 -13.93 -5.05 -11.54
C ILE A 224 -14.51 -5.25 -12.95
N ASP A 225 -13.99 -6.24 -13.66
CA ASP A 225 -14.51 -6.69 -14.95
C ASP A 225 -15.54 -7.82 -14.78
N ARG A 226 -16.34 -8.06 -15.82
CA ARG A 226 -17.30 -9.17 -15.84
C ARG A 226 -16.64 -10.54 -15.93
N ALA A 227 -15.36 -10.59 -16.29
CA ALA A 227 -14.58 -11.82 -16.31
C ALA A 227 -13.99 -12.18 -14.94
N TYR A 228 -14.18 -11.32 -13.92
CA TYR A 228 -13.65 -11.50 -12.57
C TYR A 228 -12.15 -11.81 -12.59
N SER A 229 -11.37 -11.13 -13.43
CA SER A 229 -10.01 -11.57 -13.74
C SER A 229 -9.06 -11.40 -12.54
N ILE A 230 -8.36 -12.48 -12.19
CA ILE A 230 -7.38 -12.52 -11.09
C ILE A 230 -5.92 -12.35 -11.61
N GLY A 231 -5.74 -12.22 -12.92
CA GLY A 231 -4.48 -11.72 -13.49
C GLY A 231 -4.33 -11.95 -15.00
N ALA A 232 -3.45 -11.17 -15.62
CA ALA A 232 -2.80 -11.57 -16.86
C ALA A 232 -1.44 -12.23 -16.49
N ARG A 233 -1.37 -13.56 -16.62
CA ARG A 233 -0.16 -14.42 -16.55
C ARG A 233 0.88 -14.05 -15.47
N ALA A 234 0.75 -14.69 -14.31
CA ALA A 234 1.85 -14.82 -13.36
C ALA A 234 3.05 -15.51 -14.04
N ARG A 235 4.19 -14.83 -14.20
CA ARG A 235 5.47 -15.56 -14.12
C ARG A 235 5.52 -16.12 -12.69
N GLY A 236 5.90 -17.38 -12.55
CA GLY A 236 5.71 -18.20 -11.34
C GLY A 236 6.49 -17.78 -10.07
N ASP A 237 6.73 -16.49 -9.85
CA ASP A 237 7.54 -15.93 -8.75
C ASP A 237 6.72 -15.10 -7.73
N GLY A 238 5.39 -15.02 -7.87
CA GLY A 238 4.53 -14.34 -6.91
C GLY A 238 4.68 -12.81 -6.88
N ARG A 239 5.29 -12.20 -7.91
CA ARG A 239 5.40 -10.74 -8.05
C ARG A 239 4.33 -10.25 -9.03
N THR A 240 3.31 -9.56 -8.51
CA THR A 240 2.11 -9.14 -9.26
C THR A 240 2.42 -8.32 -10.52
N LEU A 241 1.75 -8.66 -11.63
CA LEU A 241 1.59 -7.84 -12.83
C LEU A 241 0.09 -7.56 -13.02
N GLY A 242 -0.38 -6.39 -12.63
CA GLY A 242 -1.72 -5.93 -12.96
C GLY A 242 -1.72 -5.32 -14.35
N LEU A 243 -2.39 -5.93 -15.32
CA LEU A 243 -2.58 -5.35 -16.67
C LEU A 243 -3.98 -5.60 -17.26
N SER A 244 -5.00 -5.88 -16.43
CA SER A 244 -6.40 -5.85 -16.86
C SER A 244 -7.31 -5.35 -15.72
N PRO A 245 -8.44 -4.68 -16.02
CA PRO A 245 -9.54 -4.48 -15.06
C PRO A 245 -9.92 -5.83 -14.46
N GLY A 246 -10.10 -5.92 -13.14
CA GLY A 246 -10.39 -7.19 -12.47
C GLY A 246 -10.00 -7.22 -10.99
N LEU A 247 -10.33 -8.33 -10.33
CA LEU A 247 -10.03 -8.58 -8.91
C LEU A 247 -8.52 -8.56 -8.60
N GLY A 248 -7.67 -8.90 -9.58
CA GLY A 248 -6.20 -8.91 -9.44
C GLY A 248 -5.58 -7.58 -8.98
N GLN A 249 -6.32 -6.47 -9.10
CA GLN A 249 -5.86 -5.13 -8.67
C GLN A 249 -5.88 -4.96 -7.15
N PHE A 250 -6.77 -5.69 -6.47
CA PHE A 250 -6.94 -5.67 -5.01
C PHE A 250 -6.42 -6.95 -4.34
N LEU A 251 -6.15 -7.98 -5.15
CA LEU A 251 -5.76 -9.30 -4.68
C LEU A 251 -4.24 -9.37 -4.50
N MET A 252 -3.79 -9.16 -3.27
CA MET A 252 -2.38 -9.26 -2.89
C MET A 252 -2.18 -9.63 -1.43
N ASP A 253 -1.15 -10.44 -1.16
CA ASP A 253 -0.77 -10.78 0.20
C ASP A 253 0.05 -9.66 0.85
N ARG A 254 -0.61 -8.73 1.54
CA ARG A 254 0.06 -7.64 2.27
C ARG A 254 0.07 -7.85 3.79
N HIS A 255 -0.90 -8.62 4.30
CA HIS A 255 -1.10 -8.84 5.74
C HIS A 255 -1.14 -10.34 6.13
N GLY A 256 -0.41 -11.21 5.43
CA GLY A 256 -0.27 -12.61 5.82
C GLY A 256 -1.49 -13.44 5.43
N ARG A 257 -1.72 -13.56 4.12
CA ARG A 257 -2.87 -14.21 3.46
C ARG A 257 -4.21 -13.49 3.67
N ALA A 258 -4.15 -12.23 4.04
CA ALA A 258 -5.29 -11.34 4.15
C ALA A 258 -4.92 -9.94 3.64
N THR A 259 -5.94 -9.17 3.35
CA THR A 259 -5.86 -7.73 3.09
C THR A 259 -6.70 -6.99 4.13
N ASN A 260 -6.38 -5.73 4.40
CA ASN A 260 -7.28 -4.89 5.17
C ASN A 260 -8.12 -4.05 4.22
N GLY A 261 -9.41 -3.98 4.51
CA GLY A 261 -10.37 -3.23 3.71
C GLY A 261 -11.33 -2.43 4.57
N MET A 262 -11.71 -1.28 4.05
CA MET A 262 -12.82 -0.47 4.52
C MET A 262 -14.05 -0.74 3.64
N PHE A 263 -15.20 -0.86 4.29
CA PHE A 263 -16.48 -1.21 3.68
C PHE A 263 -17.46 -0.03 3.73
N LEU A 264 -18.57 -0.16 3.00
CA LEU A 264 -19.51 0.94 2.80
C LEU A 264 -20.38 1.27 4.03
N ASP A 265 -20.37 0.41 5.05
CA ASP A 265 -20.87 0.70 6.40
C ASP A 265 -19.82 1.41 7.28
N TRP A 266 -18.69 1.83 6.68
CA TRP A 266 -17.55 2.44 7.35
C TRP A 266 -16.83 1.52 8.33
N SER A 267 -17.15 0.22 8.31
CA SER A 267 -16.40 -0.79 9.06
C SER A 267 -15.04 -1.05 8.40
N VAL A 268 -14.05 -1.37 9.23
CA VAL A 268 -12.71 -1.77 8.79
C VAL A 268 -12.44 -3.16 9.32
N ARG A 269 -12.15 -4.10 8.41
CA ARG A 269 -11.89 -5.48 8.76
C ARG A 269 -10.79 -6.08 7.89
N SER A 270 -10.18 -7.14 8.44
CA SER A 270 -9.30 -8.00 7.67
C SER A 270 -10.15 -8.98 6.87
N VAL A 271 -9.77 -9.19 5.62
CA VAL A 271 -10.50 -10.00 4.63
C VAL A 271 -9.54 -11.02 4.06
N GLY A 272 -9.94 -12.29 4.01
CA GLY A 272 -9.15 -13.34 3.38
C GLY A 272 -8.98 -13.08 1.87
N LEU A 273 -7.85 -13.51 1.29
CA LEU A 273 -7.61 -13.26 -0.13
C LEU A 273 -8.64 -13.93 -1.06
N LYS A 274 -9.08 -15.15 -0.74
CA LYS A 274 -10.14 -15.83 -1.49
C LYS A 274 -11.53 -15.27 -1.14
N GLU A 275 -11.72 -14.77 0.08
CA GLU A 275 -12.94 -14.08 0.51
C GLU A 275 -13.23 -12.84 -0.35
N LEU A 276 -12.20 -12.12 -0.82
CA LEU A 276 -12.39 -10.98 -1.72
C LEU A 276 -13.22 -11.33 -2.97
N CYS A 277 -13.16 -12.58 -3.44
CA CYS A 277 -13.90 -13.02 -4.61
C CYS A 277 -15.40 -13.22 -4.33
N THR A 278 -15.82 -13.27 -3.07
CA THR A 278 -17.23 -13.48 -2.66
C THR A 278 -17.95 -12.16 -2.33
N LEU A 279 -17.22 -11.03 -2.26
CA LEU A 279 -17.76 -9.73 -1.87
C LEU A 279 -18.54 -9.05 -3.00
N LYS A 280 -19.52 -8.22 -2.67
CA LYS A 280 -20.36 -7.49 -3.63
C LYS A 280 -19.65 -6.22 -4.11
N TRP A 281 -18.71 -6.35 -5.04
CA TRP A 281 -17.92 -5.21 -5.55
C TRP A 281 -18.71 -4.22 -6.41
N ALA A 282 -19.82 -4.64 -6.99
CA ALA A 282 -20.71 -3.85 -7.85
C ALA A 282 -22.16 -4.33 -7.70
N SER A 283 -23.12 -3.56 -8.23
CA SER A 283 -24.54 -3.97 -8.27
C SER A 283 -24.77 -5.26 -9.05
N ASP A 284 -24.07 -5.43 -10.18
CA ASP A 284 -24.10 -6.61 -11.04
C ASP A 284 -23.03 -7.65 -10.70
N PHE A 285 -22.36 -7.51 -9.54
CA PHE A 285 -21.37 -8.48 -9.13
C PHE A 285 -22.05 -9.79 -8.70
N ASP A 286 -21.76 -10.85 -9.43
CA ASP A 286 -22.22 -12.19 -9.12
C ASP A 286 -21.40 -12.78 -7.97
N ARG A 287 -22.06 -13.04 -6.84
CA ARG A 287 -21.44 -13.72 -5.69
C ARG A 287 -21.24 -15.21 -5.93
N ALA A 288 -21.80 -15.78 -6.99
CA ALA A 288 -21.58 -17.14 -7.47
C ALA A 288 -20.63 -17.17 -8.69
N ASN A 289 -19.74 -16.18 -8.82
CA ASN A 289 -18.78 -16.09 -9.92
C ASN A 289 -17.80 -17.29 -9.97
N PRO A 290 -17.05 -17.47 -11.07
CA PRO A 290 -16.17 -18.62 -11.29
C PRO A 290 -15.08 -18.86 -10.24
N TRP A 291 -14.76 -17.88 -9.39
CA TRP A 291 -13.77 -17.99 -8.32
C TRP A 291 -14.38 -18.35 -6.96
N THR A 292 -15.63 -18.78 -6.95
CA THR A 292 -16.36 -19.19 -5.74
C THR A 292 -16.72 -20.66 -5.80
N LYS A 293 -17.03 -21.27 -4.65
CA LYS A 293 -17.50 -22.67 -4.59
C LYS A 293 -18.74 -22.89 -5.45
N ALA A 294 -19.66 -21.92 -5.48
CA ALA A 294 -20.86 -21.96 -6.30
C ALA A 294 -20.54 -21.88 -7.81
N GLY A 295 -19.48 -21.15 -8.18
CA GLY A 295 -18.94 -21.11 -9.54
C GLY A 295 -18.07 -22.31 -9.92
N GLY A 296 -17.88 -23.28 -9.02
CA GLY A 296 -17.16 -24.54 -9.30
C GLY A 296 -15.64 -24.47 -9.21
N VAL A 297 -15.06 -23.41 -8.62
CA VAL A 297 -13.60 -23.24 -8.51
C VAL A 297 -12.95 -24.44 -7.81
N GLN A 298 -11.92 -25.00 -8.42
CA GLN A 298 -11.11 -26.06 -7.83
C GLN A 298 -9.84 -25.48 -7.17
N PRO A 299 -9.26 -26.18 -6.17
CA PRO A 299 -8.02 -25.74 -5.53
C PRO A 299 -6.87 -25.47 -6.52
N ASP A 300 -6.80 -26.21 -7.62
CA ASP A 300 -5.77 -26.07 -8.65
C ASP A 300 -5.97 -24.90 -9.61
N ASP A 301 -7.19 -24.38 -9.72
CA ASP A 301 -7.50 -23.21 -10.57
C ASP A 301 -6.88 -21.94 -9.99
N TRP A 302 -6.69 -21.90 -8.66
CA TRP A 302 -6.04 -20.78 -8.00
C TRP A 302 -4.56 -20.67 -8.40
N PRO A 303 -4.05 -19.43 -8.57
CA PRO A 303 -2.63 -19.19 -8.70
C PRO A 303 -1.86 -19.90 -7.58
N ARG A 304 -0.70 -20.50 -7.90
CA ARG A 304 0.10 -21.33 -6.96
C ARG A 304 0.28 -20.70 -5.58
N TRP A 305 0.48 -19.39 -5.54
CA TRP A 305 0.69 -18.62 -4.31
C TRP A 305 -0.58 -18.46 -3.45
N MET A 306 -1.77 -18.57 -4.04
CA MET A 306 -3.06 -18.49 -3.35
C MET A 306 -3.60 -19.84 -2.89
N ARG A 307 -3.12 -20.96 -3.42
CA ARG A 307 -3.69 -22.30 -3.14
C ARG A 307 -3.78 -22.60 -1.64
N ASN A 308 -2.75 -22.20 -0.89
CA ASN A 308 -2.66 -22.38 0.56
C ASN A 308 -3.44 -21.34 1.39
N CYS A 309 -4.17 -20.42 0.76
CA CYS A 309 -5.05 -19.49 1.46
C CYS A 309 -6.35 -20.20 1.86
N LYS A 310 -6.93 -19.78 3.01
CA LYS A 310 -8.20 -20.28 3.51
C LYS A 310 -9.30 -20.10 2.45
N ASP A 311 -10.09 -21.15 2.24
CA ASP A 311 -11.28 -21.12 1.38
C ASP A 311 -12.47 -20.54 2.12
N TYR A 312 -13.36 -19.90 1.37
CA TYR A 312 -14.59 -19.26 1.86
C TYR A 312 -15.76 -19.85 1.08
#